data_AF-A0A1Q5PC71-F1
#
_entry.id   AF-A0A1Q5PC71-F1
#
_cell.length_a   1.000
_cell.length_b   1.000
_cell.length_c   1.000
_cell.angle_alpha   90.00
_cell.angle_beta   90.00
_cell.angle_gamma   90.00
#
_symmetry.space_group_name_H-M   'P 1'
#
loop_
_entity.id
_entity.type
_entity.pdbx_description
1 polymer ?
#
loop_
_entity_poly.entity_id
_entity_poly.type
_entity_poly.pdbx_seq_one_letter_code
_entity_poly.pdbx_strand_id
1 'polypeptide(L)'
;MLVLFLFFSKVCQAQAPEEKPEEKPYLKLGGAVRFNYNLSTWKKDQLERGGDFGFDMFRINVESAYKGIKLNAEFRHYSQAFGGSFLKQAWFQYDFDERSQLQVGLNQVPFGIQQYNSNNWFFNITYYVGFEDDHDMGVKYIRDSGRWQWQAAYYKSAEEFVFALTDPSPNRYSYDVTGRNKENNQLDFKLIRRLGDSLGHELGVSLQGGLLYNLDTERNGTRYAGAVHYEHKTDQSPWNIKLQAMLYHFNPKYGPGADPGFVEMGAYGANYNVANKGEIYTAGIAYHIPLQTRLVQSIDVYNNYGFYNKRISGYENAHTNILGALITAGPMYIYTDAAFGYNHPWLGPEWTNALAAGTPGNTKWHMRFNINMGYYF
;
A
#
# COMPACT_ATOMS: atom_id res chain seq x y z
N MET A 1 -64.31 -52.38 28.11
CA MET A 1 -64.46 -50.92 28.32
C MET A 1 -63.33 -50.27 27.50
N LEU A 2 -63.57 -49.90 26.23
CA LEU A 2 -63.89 -48.52 25.79
C LEU A 2 -62.90 -47.52 26.42
N VAL A 3 -62.07 -46.75 25.70
CA VAL A 3 -62.37 -45.85 24.59
C VAL A 3 -61.09 -45.49 23.80
N LEU A 4 -61.24 -45.51 22.47
CA LEU A 4 -60.58 -44.73 21.41
C LEU A 4 -59.91 -43.41 21.82
N PHE A 5 -58.78 -43.03 21.21
CA PHE A 5 -58.72 -41.81 20.38
C PHE A 5 -57.42 -41.75 19.58
N LEU A 6 -57.56 -41.97 18.28
CA LEU A 6 -56.67 -41.47 17.23
C LEU A 6 -56.78 -39.95 17.18
N PHE A 7 -55.66 -39.23 17.26
CA PHE A 7 -55.57 -37.89 16.67
C PHE A 7 -54.27 -37.74 15.91
N PHE A 8 -54.46 -37.43 14.63
CA PHE A 8 -53.54 -36.92 13.64
C PHE A 8 -52.35 -36.12 14.18
N SER A 9 -51.15 -36.49 13.72
CA SER A 9 -50.06 -35.54 13.54
C SER A 9 -49.47 -35.69 12.14
N LYS A 10 -50.26 -35.31 11.14
CA LYS A 10 -49.70 -34.68 9.94
C LYS A 10 -49.55 -33.19 10.23
N VAL A 11 -48.54 -32.59 9.60
CA VAL A 11 -48.24 -31.15 9.53
C VAL A 11 -47.40 -30.62 10.69
N CYS A 12 -46.08 -30.73 10.54
CA CYS A 12 -45.25 -29.57 10.26
C CYS A 12 -43.87 -30.05 9.80
N GLN A 13 -43.75 -30.48 8.54
CA GLN A 13 -42.53 -30.15 7.81
C GLN A 13 -42.59 -28.63 7.68
N ALA A 14 -42.02 -27.93 8.66
CA ALA A 14 -41.58 -26.57 8.44
C ALA A 14 -40.59 -26.69 7.27
N GLN A 15 -41.08 -26.34 6.08
CA GLN A 15 -40.24 -26.03 4.95
C GLN A 15 -39.22 -25.04 5.49
N ALA A 16 -37.98 -25.49 5.69
CA ALA A 16 -36.88 -24.55 5.74
C ALA A 16 -37.07 -23.68 4.49
N PRO A 17 -37.19 -22.35 4.62
CA PRO A 17 -37.30 -21.52 3.44
C PRO A 17 -36.12 -21.89 2.54
N GLU A 18 -36.40 -22.16 1.26
CA GLU A 18 -35.34 -22.30 0.26
C GLU A 18 -34.48 -21.04 0.40
N GLU A 19 -33.29 -21.20 1.00
CA GLU A 19 -32.32 -20.12 1.11
C GLU A 19 -32.12 -19.61 -0.31
N LYS A 20 -32.52 -18.36 -0.54
CA LYS A 20 -32.30 -17.73 -1.83
C LYS A 20 -30.80 -17.89 -2.15
N PRO A 21 -30.41 -18.18 -3.40
CA PRO A 21 -29.00 -18.34 -3.75
C PRO A 21 -28.10 -17.18 -3.28
N GLU A 22 -28.70 -15.98 -3.11
CA GLU A 22 -28.08 -14.75 -2.61
C GLU A 22 -27.87 -14.70 -1.08
N GLU A 23 -28.38 -15.67 -0.31
CA GLU A 23 -28.29 -15.73 1.17
C GLU A 23 -27.25 -16.73 1.69
N LYS A 24 -26.61 -17.51 0.81
CA LYS A 24 -25.57 -18.46 1.22
C LYS A 24 -24.28 -17.71 1.60
N PRO A 25 -23.63 -18.09 2.71
CA PRO A 25 -22.34 -17.51 3.07
C PRO A 25 -21.32 -17.81 1.97
N TYR A 26 -20.69 -16.75 1.45
CA TYR A 26 -19.55 -16.84 0.55
C TYR A 26 -18.26 -16.75 1.36
N LEU A 27 -17.30 -17.62 1.04
CA LEU A 27 -15.93 -17.55 1.55
C LEU A 27 -14.95 -17.93 0.45
N LYS A 28 -13.97 -17.07 0.23
CA LYS A 28 -12.79 -17.33 -0.60
C LYS A 28 -11.57 -17.07 0.24
N LEU A 29 -10.72 -18.09 0.30
CA LEU A 29 -9.40 -18.03 0.92
C LEU A 29 -8.36 -17.97 -0.19
N GLY A 30 -7.37 -17.12 -0.02
CA GLY A 30 -6.18 -17.10 -0.85
C GLY A 30 -4.95 -16.86 0.00
N GLY A 31 -3.79 -16.85 -0.63
CA GLY A 31 -2.56 -16.55 0.08
C GLY A 31 -1.35 -16.42 -0.82
N ALA A 32 -0.20 -16.26 -0.18
CA ALA A 32 1.08 -16.35 -0.85
C ALA A 32 2.21 -16.72 0.10
N VAL A 33 3.25 -17.34 -0.45
CA VAL A 33 4.56 -17.47 0.20
C VAL A 33 5.59 -16.80 -0.70
N ARG A 34 6.48 -16.00 -0.11
CA ARG A 34 7.54 -15.30 -0.82
C ARG A 34 8.90 -15.54 -0.19
N PHE A 35 9.90 -15.63 -1.06
CA PHE A 35 11.31 -15.64 -0.70
C PHE A 35 12.03 -14.53 -1.47
N ASN A 36 13.11 -14.02 -0.89
CA ASN A 36 13.85 -12.90 -1.46
C ASN A 36 15.36 -13.15 -1.41
N TYR A 37 16.02 -12.98 -2.56
CA TYR A 37 17.46 -12.88 -2.66
C TYR A 37 17.85 -11.41 -2.83
N ASN A 38 18.89 -10.96 -2.13
CA ASN A 38 19.40 -9.60 -2.29
C ASN A 38 20.93 -9.50 -2.18
N LEU A 39 21.49 -8.54 -2.92
CA LEU A 39 22.91 -8.22 -2.97
C LEU A 39 23.08 -6.69 -3.06
N SER A 40 23.62 -6.07 -2.02
CA SER A 40 23.67 -4.62 -1.85
C SER A 40 25.10 -4.09 -1.92
N THR A 41 25.37 -3.06 -2.73
CA THR A 41 26.74 -2.56 -2.96
C THR A 41 27.41 -1.93 -1.73
N TRP A 42 26.65 -1.62 -0.68
CA TRP A 42 27.17 -1.00 0.56
C TRP A 42 27.38 -2.00 1.71
N LYS A 43 27.08 -3.30 1.51
CA LYS A 43 27.24 -4.34 2.53
C LYS A 43 28.40 -5.27 2.14
N LYS A 44 29.60 -4.95 2.63
CA LYS A 44 30.84 -5.67 2.24
C LYS A 44 30.77 -7.17 2.55
N ASP A 45 30.30 -7.53 3.74
CA ASP A 45 30.15 -8.92 4.18
C ASP A 45 29.13 -9.68 3.31
N GLN A 46 28.05 -9.03 2.89
CA GLN A 46 27.06 -9.62 1.98
C GLN A 46 27.65 -9.84 0.58
N LEU A 47 28.45 -8.89 0.08
CA LEU A 47 29.16 -9.03 -1.20
C LEU A 47 30.13 -10.21 -1.16
N GLU A 48 30.88 -10.38 -0.06
CA GLU A 48 31.82 -11.50 0.13
C GLU A 48 31.11 -12.85 0.14
N ARG A 49 29.88 -12.93 0.65
CA ARG A 49 29.03 -14.14 0.62
C ARG A 49 28.32 -14.37 -0.71
N GLY A 50 28.30 -13.38 -1.61
CA GLY A 50 27.55 -13.45 -2.87
C GLY A 50 26.05 -13.22 -2.70
N GLY A 51 25.63 -12.50 -1.66
CA GLY A 51 24.24 -12.14 -1.39
C GLY A 51 23.58 -13.02 -0.33
N ASP A 52 22.38 -12.64 0.08
CA ASP A 52 21.60 -13.38 1.06
C ASP A 52 20.25 -13.80 0.45
N PHE A 53 19.88 -15.08 0.63
CA PHE A 53 18.58 -15.63 0.23
C PHE A 53 17.80 -16.06 1.47
N GLY A 54 16.56 -15.61 1.61
CA GLY A 54 15.78 -15.90 2.81
C GLY A 54 14.27 -15.75 2.63
N PHE A 55 13.56 -16.08 3.71
CA PHE A 55 12.12 -15.86 3.83
C PHE A 55 11.78 -14.37 3.74
N ASP A 56 10.80 -14.03 2.92
CA ASP A 56 10.24 -12.68 2.83
C ASP A 56 8.96 -12.61 3.64
N MET A 57 7.92 -13.32 3.19
CA MET A 57 6.58 -13.19 3.74
C MET A 57 5.69 -14.40 3.44
N PHE A 58 4.80 -14.68 4.39
CA PHE A 58 3.61 -15.50 4.21
C PHE A 58 2.37 -14.63 4.40
N ARG A 59 1.35 -14.79 3.55
CA ARG A 59 0.07 -14.08 3.71
C ARG A 59 -1.13 -14.99 3.56
N ILE A 60 -2.21 -14.56 4.20
CA ILE A 60 -3.55 -15.11 4.03
C ILE A 60 -4.50 -13.98 3.66
N ASN A 61 -5.31 -14.23 2.64
CA ASN A 61 -6.35 -13.35 2.14
C ASN A 61 -7.72 -14.00 2.39
N VAL A 62 -8.67 -13.21 2.86
CA VAL A 62 -10.06 -13.63 3.09
C VAL A 62 -10.99 -12.65 2.39
N GLU A 63 -11.83 -13.17 1.50
CA GLU A 63 -13.01 -12.48 0.99
C GLU A 63 -14.24 -13.27 1.47
N SER A 64 -15.18 -12.61 2.14
CA SER A 64 -16.43 -13.25 2.53
C SER A 64 -17.63 -12.33 2.30
N ALA A 65 -18.81 -12.93 2.14
CA ALA A 65 -20.06 -12.18 2.03
C ALA A 65 -21.20 -12.96 2.69
N TYR A 66 -22.00 -12.26 3.49
CA TYR A 66 -23.19 -12.83 4.11
C TYR A 66 -24.23 -11.74 4.35
N LYS A 67 -25.48 -11.97 3.92
CA LYS A 67 -26.62 -11.05 4.12
C LYS A 67 -26.32 -9.59 3.75
N GLY A 68 -25.69 -9.38 2.59
CA GLY A 68 -25.40 -8.04 2.05
C GLY A 68 -24.18 -7.34 2.67
N ILE A 69 -23.50 -7.95 3.65
CA ILE A 69 -22.24 -7.44 4.20
C ILE A 69 -21.09 -8.27 3.67
N LYS A 70 -20.08 -7.60 3.15
CA LYS A 70 -18.84 -8.17 2.65
C LYS A 70 -17.70 -7.91 3.63
N LEU A 71 -16.72 -8.81 3.66
CA LEU A 71 -15.45 -8.65 4.36
C LEU A 71 -14.32 -8.85 3.35
N ASN A 72 -13.34 -7.96 3.38
CA ASN A 72 -12.03 -8.20 2.80
C ASN A 72 -11.00 -8.10 3.93
N ALA A 73 -10.08 -9.07 4.03
CA ALA A 73 -8.99 -9.02 4.97
C ALA A 73 -7.71 -9.64 4.37
N GLU A 74 -6.56 -9.03 4.68
CA GLU A 74 -5.25 -9.56 4.35
C GLU A 74 -4.32 -9.42 5.55
N PHE A 75 -3.85 -10.57 6.04
CA PHE A 75 -2.84 -10.64 7.09
C PHE A 75 -1.51 -11.11 6.51
N ARG A 76 -0.41 -10.48 6.94
CA ARG A 76 0.93 -10.83 6.48
C ARG A 76 1.84 -11.11 7.66
N HIS A 77 2.60 -12.20 7.55
CA HIS A 77 3.72 -12.51 8.41
C HIS A 77 5.00 -12.36 7.59
N TYR A 78 5.73 -11.28 7.83
CA TYR A 78 7.05 -11.05 7.26
C TYR A 78 8.15 -11.67 8.13
N SER A 79 9.35 -11.80 7.56
CA SER A 79 10.53 -12.13 8.35
C SER A 79 10.79 -11.08 9.44
N GLN A 80 11.53 -11.47 10.49
CA GLN A 80 11.82 -10.59 11.62
C GLN A 80 12.53 -9.28 11.20
N ALA A 81 13.30 -9.31 10.11
CA ALA A 81 13.97 -8.14 9.55
C ALA A 81 13.01 -7.09 8.98
N PHE A 82 11.73 -7.44 8.81
CA PHE A 82 10.68 -6.57 8.26
C PHE A 82 9.48 -6.47 9.21
N GLY A 83 9.71 -6.46 10.53
CA GLY A 83 8.68 -6.12 11.53
C GLY A 83 7.70 -7.23 11.88
N GLY A 84 7.86 -8.43 11.30
CA GLY A 84 7.06 -9.60 11.66
C GLY A 84 5.63 -9.56 11.14
N SER A 85 4.66 -9.75 12.04
CA SER A 85 3.25 -9.94 11.69
C SER A 85 2.43 -8.66 11.83
N PHE A 86 1.67 -8.30 10.79
CA PHE A 86 0.68 -7.24 10.89
C PHE A 86 -0.47 -7.44 9.89
N LEU A 87 -1.60 -6.82 10.22
CA LEU A 87 -2.76 -6.74 9.35
C LEU A 87 -2.50 -5.67 8.29
N LYS A 88 -2.44 -6.05 7.01
CA LYS A 88 -2.28 -5.08 5.92
C LYS A 88 -3.56 -4.28 5.71
N GLN A 89 -4.69 -4.98 5.67
CA GLN A 89 -6.00 -4.38 5.47
C GLN A 89 -7.08 -5.29 6.03
N ALA A 90 -8.14 -4.69 6.56
CA ALA A 90 -9.40 -5.38 6.78
C ALA A 90 -10.54 -4.38 6.90
N TRP A 91 -11.61 -4.59 6.13
CA TRP A 91 -12.80 -3.75 6.22
C TRP A 91 -14.08 -4.53 5.98
N PHE A 92 -15.14 -4.08 6.63
CA PHE A 92 -16.50 -4.42 6.24
C PHE A 92 -16.94 -3.54 5.09
N GLN A 93 -17.68 -4.11 4.15
CA GLN A 93 -18.20 -3.41 3.00
C GLN A 93 -19.70 -3.63 2.86
N TYR A 94 -20.40 -2.55 2.53
CA TYR A 94 -21.79 -2.57 2.12
C TYR A 94 -21.92 -1.91 0.76
N ASP A 95 -22.57 -2.59 -0.18
CA ASP A 95 -22.83 -2.08 -1.51
C ASP A 95 -24.24 -1.51 -1.55
N PHE A 96 -24.37 -0.22 -1.83
CA PHE A 96 -25.67 0.42 -2.00
C PHE A 96 -26.30 0.05 -3.35
N ASP A 97 -25.46 -0.07 -4.38
CA ASP A 97 -25.79 -0.50 -5.73
C ASP A 97 -24.52 -1.06 -6.40
N GLU A 98 -24.63 -1.48 -7.66
CA GLU A 98 -23.50 -2.04 -8.45
C GLU A 98 -22.33 -1.05 -8.64
N ARG A 99 -22.53 0.23 -8.34
CA ARG A 99 -21.60 1.32 -8.62
C ARG A 99 -21.12 2.03 -7.36
N SER A 100 -21.70 1.75 -6.20
CA SER A 100 -21.54 2.56 -5.00
C SER A 100 -21.37 1.67 -3.77
N GLN A 101 -20.25 1.83 -3.07
CA GLN A 101 -19.90 1.01 -1.91
C GLN A 101 -19.36 1.86 -0.76
N LEU A 102 -19.65 1.44 0.47
CA LEU A 102 -19.08 1.96 1.70
C LEU A 102 -18.16 0.90 2.33
N GLN A 103 -16.98 1.31 2.75
CA GLN A 103 -16.00 0.49 3.45
C GLN A 103 -15.75 1.07 4.84
N VAL A 104 -15.70 0.23 5.87
CA VAL A 104 -15.43 0.61 7.26
C VAL A 104 -14.38 -0.33 7.84
N GLY A 105 -13.25 0.22 8.28
CA GLY A 105 -12.11 -0.53 8.82
C GLY A 105 -10.77 0.00 8.32
N LEU A 106 -9.74 -0.85 8.37
CA LEU A 106 -8.41 -0.57 7.84
C LEU A 106 -8.43 -0.76 6.31
N ASN A 107 -8.39 0.32 5.56
CA ASN A 107 -8.49 0.26 4.10
C ASN A 107 -7.63 1.32 3.40
N GLN A 108 -7.33 1.08 2.13
CA GLN A 108 -6.37 1.90 1.38
C GLN A 108 -6.80 3.37 1.25
N VAL A 109 -5.94 4.31 1.63
CA VAL A 109 -6.13 5.75 1.46
C VAL A 109 -6.27 6.10 -0.03
N PRO A 110 -7.30 6.86 -0.45
CA PRO A 110 -7.55 7.19 -1.85
C PRO A 110 -6.61 8.30 -2.34
N PHE A 111 -5.32 7.99 -2.47
CA PHE A 111 -4.29 8.95 -2.88
C PHE A 111 -3.42 8.41 -4.02
N GLY A 112 -3.08 9.28 -4.98
CA GLY A 112 -2.17 8.96 -6.08
C GLY A 112 -2.64 7.80 -6.97
N ILE A 113 -1.71 7.17 -7.68
CA ILE A 113 -1.92 5.92 -8.42
C ILE A 113 -2.14 4.78 -7.40
N GLN A 114 -3.19 3.98 -7.61
CA GLN A 114 -3.53 2.84 -6.77
C GLN A 114 -3.66 1.56 -7.61
N GLN A 115 -3.32 0.38 -7.10
CA GLN A 115 -2.66 0.15 -5.81
C GLN A 115 -1.15 0.43 -5.87
N TYR A 116 -0.52 0.22 -7.03
CA TYR A 116 0.94 0.28 -7.21
C TYR A 116 1.32 1.42 -8.17
N ASN A 117 2.16 2.37 -7.73
CA ASN A 117 2.68 3.48 -8.55
C ASN A 117 3.91 3.07 -9.37
N SER A 118 4.22 1.77 -9.40
CA SER A 118 5.36 1.22 -10.11
C SER A 118 5.11 -0.23 -10.53
N ASN A 119 6.04 -0.82 -11.29
CA ASN A 119 5.94 -2.18 -11.82
C ASN A 119 6.97 -3.13 -11.19
N ASN A 120 7.70 -2.67 -10.17
CA ASN A 120 8.80 -3.38 -9.53
C ASN A 120 8.43 -3.82 -8.09
N TRP A 121 9.32 -4.57 -7.42
CA TRP A 121 9.05 -5.08 -6.07
C TRP A 121 9.17 -4.04 -4.94
N PHE A 122 10.00 -3.01 -5.13
CA PHE A 122 10.32 -2.01 -4.11
C PHE A 122 9.35 -0.82 -4.05
N PHE A 123 8.31 -0.78 -4.88
CA PHE A 123 7.43 0.38 -5.03
C PHE A 123 8.18 1.64 -5.53
N ASN A 124 7.53 2.80 -5.54
CA ASN A 124 8.19 4.08 -5.83
C ASN A 124 8.57 4.83 -4.53
N ILE A 125 9.28 5.95 -4.64
CA ILE A 125 9.68 6.77 -3.50
C ILE A 125 8.47 7.32 -2.71
N THR A 126 7.30 7.40 -3.34
CA THR A 126 6.02 7.73 -2.69
C THR A 126 5.60 6.74 -1.61
N TYR A 127 6.02 5.47 -1.73
CA TYR A 127 5.76 4.44 -0.72
C TYR A 127 6.46 4.75 0.60
N TYR A 128 7.74 5.09 0.53
CA TYR A 128 8.59 5.39 1.68
C TYR A 128 8.33 6.76 2.33
N VAL A 129 7.29 7.46 1.90
CA VAL A 129 6.83 8.71 2.53
C VAL A 129 5.33 8.69 2.83
N GLY A 130 4.68 7.52 2.81
CA GLY A 130 3.28 7.36 3.23
C GLY A 130 2.21 7.79 2.22
N PHE A 131 2.49 7.72 0.91
CA PHE A 131 1.56 8.18 -0.13
C PHE A 131 1.34 7.16 -1.27
N GLU A 132 1.78 5.92 -1.10
CA GLU A 132 1.54 4.80 -2.02
C GLU A 132 1.26 3.55 -1.20
N ASP A 133 0.28 2.74 -1.61
CA ASP A 133 -0.19 1.55 -0.88
C ASP A 133 -0.34 1.74 0.65
N ASP A 134 -0.87 2.90 1.03
CA ASP A 134 -1.08 3.36 2.40
C ASP A 134 -2.50 3.00 2.89
N HIS A 135 -2.67 2.50 4.11
CA HIS A 135 -3.93 1.99 4.66
C HIS A 135 -4.20 2.55 6.05
N ASP A 136 -5.38 3.15 6.21
CA ASP A 136 -5.76 3.86 7.43
C ASP A 136 -7.08 3.35 8.02
N MET A 137 -7.29 3.63 9.31
CA MET A 137 -8.50 3.25 10.06
C MET A 137 -9.61 4.26 9.85
N GLY A 138 -10.65 3.89 9.09
CA GLY A 138 -11.69 4.85 8.77
C GLY A 138 -12.87 4.32 7.96
N VAL A 139 -13.54 5.27 7.30
CA VAL A 139 -14.70 5.05 6.44
C VAL A 139 -14.39 5.61 5.07
N LYS A 140 -14.59 4.80 4.02
CA LYS A 140 -14.36 5.19 2.63
C LYS A 140 -15.58 4.87 1.79
N TYR A 141 -16.03 5.85 1.03
CA TYR A 141 -17.07 5.68 0.02
C TYR A 141 -16.44 5.71 -1.37
N ILE A 142 -16.86 4.81 -2.23
CA ILE A 142 -16.41 4.72 -3.63
C ILE A 142 -17.62 4.72 -4.53
N ARG A 143 -17.58 5.51 -5.61
CA ARG A 143 -18.53 5.43 -6.72
C ARG A 143 -17.82 5.32 -8.05
N ASP A 144 -18.10 4.27 -8.81
CA ASP A 144 -17.57 4.05 -10.16
C ASP A 144 -18.71 3.99 -11.20
N SER A 145 -18.69 4.92 -12.15
CA SER A 145 -19.65 5.01 -13.26
C SER A 145 -19.00 4.66 -14.61
N GLY A 146 -17.90 3.89 -14.60
CA GLY A 146 -17.13 3.49 -15.76
C GLY A 146 -16.16 4.59 -16.19
N ARG A 147 -16.67 5.67 -16.81
CA ARG A 147 -15.80 6.76 -17.29
C ARG A 147 -15.33 7.70 -16.18
N TRP A 148 -16.01 7.70 -15.04
CA TRP A 148 -15.66 8.50 -13.88
C TRP A 148 -15.71 7.60 -12.66
N GLN A 149 -14.70 7.71 -11.81
CA GLN A 149 -14.72 7.16 -10.47
C GLN A 149 -14.36 8.27 -9.49
N TRP A 150 -15.01 8.31 -8.35
CA TRP A 150 -14.56 9.15 -7.24
C TRP A 150 -14.62 8.39 -5.93
N GLN A 151 -13.74 8.79 -5.03
CA GLN A 151 -13.62 8.23 -3.70
C GLN A 151 -13.56 9.37 -2.70
N ALA A 152 -14.26 9.23 -1.58
CA ALA A 152 -14.18 10.15 -0.45
C ALA A 152 -14.00 9.32 0.82
N ALA A 153 -13.05 9.71 1.66
CA ALA A 153 -12.75 8.99 2.88
C ALA A 153 -12.55 9.91 4.07
N TYR A 154 -12.85 9.38 5.25
CA TYR A 154 -12.49 9.94 6.53
C TYR A 154 -11.72 8.89 7.33
N TYR A 155 -10.54 9.23 7.79
CA TYR A 155 -9.72 8.36 8.62
C TYR A 155 -9.54 8.97 10.01
N LYS A 156 -9.87 8.18 11.03
CA LYS A 156 -9.74 8.61 12.44
C LYS A 156 -8.27 8.66 12.84
N SER A 157 -7.48 7.72 12.33
CA SER A 157 -6.07 7.52 12.58
C SER A 157 -5.47 6.69 11.45
N ALA A 158 -4.15 6.65 11.43
CA ALA A 158 -3.36 5.63 10.77
C ALA A 158 -3.65 4.21 11.33
N GLU A 159 -2.75 3.25 11.06
CA GLU A 159 -2.76 1.95 11.74
C GLU A 159 -2.59 2.12 13.27
N GLU A 160 -3.66 1.82 14.02
CA GLU A 160 -3.68 1.83 15.48
C GLU A 160 -3.71 0.42 16.05
N PHE A 161 -2.72 0.11 16.88
CA PHE A 161 -2.55 -1.20 17.52
C PHE A 161 -2.63 -1.12 19.04
N VAL A 162 -2.40 0.08 19.60
CA VAL A 162 -2.39 0.30 21.04
C VAL A 162 -3.36 1.43 21.32
N PHE A 163 -4.53 1.07 21.88
CA PHE A 163 -5.60 2.00 22.25
C PHE A 163 -5.24 2.84 23.49
N ALA A 164 -4.12 3.54 23.44
CA ALA A 164 -3.57 4.37 24.51
C ALA A 164 -2.83 5.58 23.94
N LEU A 165 -2.52 6.54 24.82
CA LEU A 165 -1.68 7.69 24.51
C LEU A 165 -0.20 7.27 24.55
N THR A 166 0.22 6.56 23.51
CA THR A 166 1.59 6.08 23.32
C THR A 166 2.02 6.26 21.87
N ASP A 167 3.33 6.20 21.68
CA ASP A 167 4.02 6.28 20.40
C ASP A 167 3.48 5.17 19.48
N PRO A 168 3.19 5.50 18.20
CA PRO A 168 2.74 4.50 17.25
C PRO A 168 3.79 3.41 17.05
N SER A 169 3.36 2.14 17.12
CA SER A 169 4.24 0.99 16.87
C SER A 169 4.76 0.99 15.42
N PRO A 170 6.07 0.86 15.15
CA PRO A 170 6.57 0.75 13.78
C PRO A 170 6.30 -0.63 13.14
N ASN A 171 5.81 -1.62 13.90
CA ASN A 171 5.44 -2.94 13.38
C ASN A 171 4.08 -2.85 12.66
N ARG A 172 4.10 -2.27 11.46
CA ARG A 172 2.92 -1.89 10.66
C ARG A 172 3.21 -2.05 9.16
N TYR A 173 2.18 -2.10 8.33
CA TYR A 173 2.35 -2.27 6.89
C TYR A 173 2.66 -0.94 6.19
N SER A 174 1.85 0.07 6.48
CA SER A 174 1.90 1.38 5.85
C SER A 174 2.89 2.31 6.52
N TYR A 175 3.48 3.22 5.73
CA TYR A 175 4.43 4.22 6.24
C TYR A 175 3.66 5.42 6.77
N ASP A 176 3.40 5.39 8.07
CA ASP A 176 2.71 6.48 8.75
C ASP A 176 3.68 7.40 9.49
N VAL A 177 3.23 8.61 9.81
CA VAL A 177 3.89 9.46 10.81
C VAL A 177 3.84 8.77 12.18
N THR A 178 5.01 8.54 12.75
CA THR A 178 5.21 7.89 14.06
C THR A 178 5.99 8.80 15.03
N GLY A 179 6.73 8.18 15.98
CA GLY A 179 7.43 8.86 17.06
C GLY A 179 6.48 9.62 17.98
N ARG A 180 6.76 10.90 18.21
CA ARG A 180 5.98 11.78 19.09
C ARG A 180 4.75 12.40 18.44
N ASN A 181 4.36 11.96 17.24
CA ASN A 181 3.15 12.41 16.57
C ASN A 181 2.27 11.23 16.15
N LYS A 182 0.96 11.47 16.07
CA LYS A 182 -0.03 10.52 15.56
C LYS A 182 -0.85 11.17 14.47
N GLU A 183 -1.05 10.46 13.38
CA GLU A 183 -2.02 10.84 12.36
C GLU A 183 -3.44 10.83 12.94
N ASN A 184 -4.21 11.88 12.66
CA ASN A 184 -5.48 12.09 13.33
C ASN A 184 -6.47 12.83 12.42
N ASN A 185 -7.71 12.34 12.34
CA ASN A 185 -8.83 12.98 11.66
C ASN A 185 -8.45 13.54 10.26
N GLN A 186 -8.29 12.64 9.31
CA GLN A 186 -7.94 12.94 7.92
C GLN A 186 -9.16 12.84 7.00
N LEU A 187 -9.22 13.71 6.01
CA LEU A 187 -10.17 13.68 4.90
C LEU A 187 -9.40 13.52 3.60
N ASP A 188 -9.90 12.64 2.74
CA ASP A 188 -9.33 12.37 1.44
C ASP A 188 -10.39 12.41 0.35
N PHE A 189 -9.99 12.92 -0.82
CA PHE A 189 -10.81 12.89 -2.02
C PHE A 189 -9.96 12.51 -3.22
N LYS A 190 -10.47 11.58 -4.03
CA LYS A 190 -9.87 11.16 -5.30
C LYS A 190 -10.89 11.23 -6.41
N LEU A 191 -10.51 11.79 -7.54
CA LEU A 191 -11.28 11.78 -8.77
C LEU A 191 -10.45 11.14 -9.89
N ILE A 192 -11.08 10.25 -10.63
CA ILE A 192 -10.51 9.54 -11.77
C ILE A 192 -11.39 9.76 -12.99
N ARG A 193 -10.76 10.11 -14.12
CA ARG A 193 -11.36 10.18 -15.45
C ARG A 193 -10.71 9.14 -16.36
N ARG A 194 -11.51 8.21 -16.87
CA ARG A 194 -11.08 7.23 -17.88
C ARG A 194 -11.45 7.71 -19.28
N LEU A 195 -10.46 7.68 -20.18
CA LEU A 195 -10.52 8.22 -21.54
C LEU A 195 -10.37 7.12 -22.59
N GLY A 196 -10.79 7.44 -23.82
CA GLY A 196 -10.80 6.51 -24.95
C GLY A 196 -11.95 5.51 -24.90
N ASP A 197 -12.03 4.68 -25.94
CA ASP A 197 -13.02 3.60 -26.02
C ASP A 197 -12.61 2.38 -25.19
N SER A 198 -11.31 2.14 -25.05
CA SER A 198 -10.76 1.09 -24.19
C SER A 198 -10.82 1.42 -22.70
N LEU A 199 -11.13 2.69 -22.34
CA LEU A 199 -11.04 3.23 -20.98
C LEU A 199 -9.65 3.06 -20.31
N GLY A 200 -8.62 2.69 -21.09
CA GLY A 200 -7.29 2.34 -20.59
C GLY A 200 -6.38 3.54 -20.33
N HIS A 201 -6.88 4.77 -20.50
CA HIS A 201 -6.18 6.00 -20.14
C HIS A 201 -6.86 6.61 -18.91
N GLU A 202 -6.17 6.61 -17.79
CA GLU A 202 -6.67 7.13 -16.52
C GLU A 202 -5.96 8.44 -16.17
N LEU A 203 -6.73 9.52 -15.98
CA LEU A 203 -6.26 10.75 -15.38
C LEU A 203 -6.85 10.87 -13.98
N GLY A 204 -6.05 11.19 -12.98
CA GLY A 204 -6.56 11.32 -11.63
C GLY A 204 -5.98 12.49 -10.85
N VAL A 205 -6.76 12.93 -9.86
CA VAL A 205 -6.43 14.00 -8.91
C VAL A 205 -6.77 13.49 -7.51
N SER A 206 -5.87 13.71 -6.56
CA SER A 206 -6.05 13.37 -5.14
C SER A 206 -5.77 14.58 -4.26
N LEU A 207 -6.58 14.72 -3.20
CA LEU A 207 -6.43 15.72 -2.15
C LEU A 207 -6.54 15.04 -0.81
N GLN A 208 -5.68 15.42 0.12
CA GLN A 208 -5.61 14.88 1.48
C GLN A 208 -5.39 16.04 2.46
N GLY A 209 -6.12 16.04 3.57
CA GLY A 209 -5.98 17.02 4.63
C GLY A 209 -6.34 16.43 5.99
N GLY A 210 -5.52 16.65 7.00
CA GLY A 210 -5.73 16.07 8.33
C GLY A 210 -4.94 16.75 9.43
N LEU A 211 -4.96 16.14 10.61
CA LEU A 211 -4.26 16.62 11.80
C LEU A 211 -3.10 15.70 12.18
N LEU A 212 -2.14 16.26 12.90
CA LEU A 212 -1.03 15.53 13.53
C LEU A 212 -1.06 15.80 15.02
N TYR A 213 -1.52 14.85 15.82
CA TYR A 213 -1.60 14.98 17.27
C TYR A 213 -0.22 14.73 17.89
N ASN A 214 0.36 15.75 18.53
CA ASN A 214 1.65 15.62 19.20
C ASN A 214 1.47 15.11 20.64
N LEU A 215 2.21 14.06 21.00
CA LEU A 215 2.08 13.40 22.30
C LEU A 215 2.64 14.21 23.47
N ASP A 216 3.61 15.08 23.23
CA ASP A 216 4.26 15.88 24.27
C ASP A 216 3.50 17.17 24.57
N THR A 217 3.01 17.84 23.53
CA THR A 217 2.29 19.11 23.68
C THR A 217 0.78 18.96 23.75
N GLU A 218 0.25 17.76 23.47
CA GLU A 218 -1.18 17.46 23.41
C GLU A 218 -1.98 18.36 22.44
N ARG A 219 -1.31 18.84 21.39
CA ARG A 219 -1.90 19.73 20.38
C ARG A 219 -1.89 19.11 19.01
N ASN A 220 -2.93 19.43 18.23
CA ASN A 220 -2.99 19.10 16.81
C ASN A 220 -2.21 20.11 15.98
N GLY A 221 -1.25 19.60 15.22
CA GLY A 221 -0.72 20.20 14.01
C GLY A 221 -1.57 19.86 12.79
N THR A 222 -1.09 20.22 11.61
CA THR A 222 -1.80 20.02 10.34
C THR A 222 -0.96 19.23 9.36
N ARG A 223 -1.60 18.44 8.51
CA ARG A 223 -1.00 17.83 7.32
C ARG A 223 -1.87 18.04 6.10
N TYR A 224 -1.26 18.16 4.93
CA TYR A 224 -1.98 18.12 3.67
C TYR A 224 -1.09 17.61 2.54
N ALA A 225 -1.73 17.02 1.53
CA ALA A 225 -1.07 16.58 0.31
C ALA A 225 -2.01 16.73 -0.90
N GLY A 226 -1.42 16.84 -2.08
CA GLY A 226 -2.14 16.86 -3.34
C GLY A 226 -1.34 16.18 -4.43
N ALA A 227 -2.02 15.44 -5.31
CA ALA A 227 -1.39 14.73 -6.41
C ALA A 227 -2.22 14.81 -7.69
N VAL A 228 -1.51 14.76 -8.83
CA VAL A 228 -2.08 14.48 -10.15
C VAL A 228 -1.35 13.30 -10.75
N HIS A 229 -2.06 12.44 -11.46
CA HIS A 229 -1.45 11.28 -12.11
C HIS A 229 -2.10 10.94 -13.44
N TYR A 230 -1.32 10.20 -14.23
CA TYR A 230 -1.76 9.54 -15.44
C TYR A 230 -1.31 8.07 -15.39
N GLU A 231 -2.21 7.16 -15.69
CA GLU A 231 -1.90 5.76 -15.93
C GLU A 231 -2.46 5.31 -17.29
N HIS A 232 -1.66 4.56 -18.03
CA HIS A 232 -2.12 3.81 -19.19
C HIS A 232 -1.88 2.33 -18.98
N LYS A 233 -2.96 1.54 -19.05
CA LYS A 233 -2.90 0.08 -19.08
C LYS A 233 -4.17 -0.45 -19.73
N THR A 234 -4.03 -1.37 -20.68
CA THR A 234 -5.16 -2.08 -21.29
C THR A 234 -4.68 -3.40 -21.86
N ASP A 235 -5.56 -4.41 -21.88
CA ASP A 235 -5.25 -5.73 -22.46
C ASP A 235 -4.90 -5.68 -23.95
N GLN A 236 -5.23 -4.56 -24.62
CA GLN A 236 -4.95 -4.33 -26.05
C GLN A 236 -3.59 -3.67 -26.32
N SER A 237 -2.86 -3.25 -25.29
CA SER A 237 -1.59 -2.55 -25.40
C SER A 237 -0.52 -3.30 -24.62
N PRO A 238 0.67 -3.54 -25.19
CA PRO A 238 1.77 -4.11 -24.41
C PRO A 238 2.35 -3.11 -23.40
N TRP A 239 1.95 -1.84 -23.45
CA TRP A 239 2.52 -0.79 -22.62
C TRP A 239 1.74 -0.58 -21.33
N ASN A 240 2.47 -0.47 -20.22
CA ASN A 240 2.01 0.17 -18.99
C ASN A 240 2.80 1.45 -18.75
N ILE A 241 2.13 2.59 -18.62
CA ILE A 241 2.76 3.88 -18.35
C ILE A 241 2.15 4.46 -17.08
N LYS A 242 2.97 4.95 -16.16
CA LYS A 242 2.55 5.57 -14.89
C LYS A 242 3.31 6.87 -14.70
N LEU A 243 2.62 7.99 -14.53
CA LEU A 243 3.22 9.29 -14.24
C LEU A 243 2.47 9.91 -13.07
N GLN A 244 3.19 10.42 -12.07
CA GLN A 244 2.59 11.15 -10.96
C GLN A 244 3.46 12.32 -10.54
N ALA A 245 2.80 13.42 -10.18
CA ALA A 245 3.41 14.53 -9.48
C ALA A 245 2.59 14.82 -8.22
N MET A 246 3.26 15.02 -7.09
CA MET A 246 2.61 15.33 -5.84
C MET A 246 3.41 16.31 -4.99
N LEU A 247 2.72 16.95 -4.05
CA LEU A 247 3.31 17.75 -2.99
C LEU A 247 2.66 17.42 -1.67
N TYR A 248 3.37 17.68 -0.57
CA TYR A 248 2.81 17.57 0.76
C TYR A 248 3.51 18.51 1.75
N HIS A 249 2.87 18.67 2.91
CA HIS A 249 3.42 19.39 4.05
C HIS A 249 2.84 18.84 5.36
N PHE A 250 3.74 18.50 6.28
CA PHE A 250 3.50 18.14 7.67
C PHE A 250 3.94 19.30 8.56
N ASN A 251 3.05 19.74 9.44
CA ASN A 251 3.30 20.82 10.38
C ASN A 251 2.86 20.40 11.80
N PRO A 252 3.60 19.49 12.46
CA PRO A 252 3.30 19.05 13.82
C PRO A 252 3.50 20.18 14.84
N LYS A 253 2.81 20.09 15.98
CA LYS A 253 2.99 21.05 17.10
C LYS A 253 4.04 20.56 18.07
N TYR A 254 5.30 20.54 17.63
CA TYR A 254 6.39 20.17 18.52
C TYR A 254 6.58 21.14 19.70
N GLY A 255 7.18 20.63 20.78
CA GLY A 255 7.64 21.44 21.90
C GLY A 255 8.88 22.27 21.56
N PRO A 256 9.29 23.20 22.45
CA PRO A 256 10.52 23.97 22.26
C PRO A 256 11.75 23.07 22.07
N GLY A 257 12.63 23.43 21.13
CA GLY A 257 13.90 22.74 20.89
C GLY A 257 13.85 21.55 19.92
N ALA A 258 12.67 21.17 19.43
CA ALA A 258 12.54 20.17 18.36
C ALA A 258 12.92 20.75 16.99
N ASP A 259 13.47 19.91 16.11
CA ASP A 259 13.68 20.25 14.70
C ASP A 259 12.37 20.10 13.92
N PRO A 260 11.79 21.18 13.38
CA PRO A 260 10.57 21.09 12.60
C PRO A 260 10.80 20.64 11.15
N GLY A 261 12.05 20.44 10.72
CA GLY A 261 12.41 20.12 9.33
C GLY A 261 12.04 18.71 8.86
N PHE A 262 11.69 17.81 9.79
CA PHE A 262 11.30 16.43 9.47
C PHE A 262 10.17 15.92 10.37
N VAL A 263 9.57 14.82 9.95
CA VAL A 263 8.74 13.95 10.77
C VAL A 263 9.36 12.56 10.82
N GLU A 264 9.15 11.84 11.92
CA GLU A 264 9.48 10.43 11.97
C GLU A 264 8.37 9.64 11.27
N MET A 265 8.74 8.67 10.44
CA MET A 265 7.84 7.71 9.83
C MET A 265 8.25 6.29 10.18
N GLY A 266 7.26 5.41 10.32
CA GLY A 266 7.49 4.03 10.74
C GLY A 266 6.74 3.03 9.89
N ALA A 267 7.41 1.95 9.51
CA ALA A 267 6.81 0.72 9.00
C ALA A 267 7.81 -0.44 9.10
N TYR A 268 7.34 -1.67 8.95
CA TYR A 268 8.20 -2.87 8.93
C TYR A 268 9.16 -2.98 10.13
N GLY A 269 8.73 -2.48 11.29
CA GLY A 269 9.44 -2.58 12.56
C GLY A 269 10.58 -1.59 12.75
N ALA A 270 10.69 -0.57 11.90
CA ALA A 270 11.69 0.46 12.04
C ALA A 270 11.14 1.85 11.71
N ASN A 271 11.79 2.88 12.28
CA ASN A 271 11.51 4.29 12.02
C ASN A 271 12.67 4.95 11.26
N TYR A 272 12.37 5.99 10.50
CA TYR A 272 13.33 6.92 9.91
C TYR A 272 12.70 8.31 9.75
N ASN A 273 13.53 9.29 9.43
CA ASN A 273 13.12 10.68 9.27
C ASN A 273 12.81 10.99 7.80
N VAL A 274 11.70 11.71 7.59
CA VAL A 274 11.25 12.21 6.30
C VAL A 274 11.10 13.72 6.38
N ALA A 275 11.59 14.46 5.38
CA ALA A 275 11.45 15.91 5.38
C ALA A 275 9.98 16.31 5.49
N ASN A 276 9.67 17.28 6.33
CA ASN A 276 8.28 17.61 6.64
C ASN A 276 7.54 18.26 5.45
N LYS A 277 8.24 18.64 4.38
CA LYS A 277 7.66 19.24 3.18
C LYS A 277 8.45 18.84 1.95
N GLY A 278 7.74 18.49 0.87
CA GLY A 278 8.40 18.21 -0.38
C GLY A 278 7.48 18.04 -1.58
N GLU A 279 8.11 17.84 -2.73
CA GLU A 279 7.49 17.50 -4.00
C GLU A 279 8.08 16.18 -4.49
N ILE A 280 7.24 15.30 -5.03
CA ILE A 280 7.67 14.00 -5.55
C ILE A 280 7.13 13.82 -6.96
N TYR A 281 8.01 13.38 -7.85
CA TYR A 281 7.72 13.11 -9.25
C TYR A 281 8.09 11.67 -9.55
N THR A 282 7.15 10.90 -10.10
CA THR A 282 7.36 9.50 -10.48
C THR A 282 7.07 9.29 -11.95
N ALA A 283 7.87 8.44 -12.58
CA ALA A 283 7.68 8.01 -13.96
C ALA A 283 7.99 6.52 -14.08
N GLY A 284 7.06 5.76 -14.62
CA GLY A 284 7.16 4.33 -14.82
C GLY A 284 6.74 3.94 -16.21
N ILE A 285 7.50 3.03 -16.81
CA ILE A 285 7.13 2.39 -18.07
C ILE A 285 7.41 0.89 -17.96
N ALA A 286 6.48 0.07 -18.47
CA ALA A 286 6.68 -1.35 -18.66
C ALA A 286 6.21 -1.79 -20.05
N TYR A 287 6.82 -2.85 -20.55
CA TYR A 287 6.46 -3.49 -21.80
C TYR A 287 6.23 -4.99 -21.57
N HIS A 288 5.03 -5.45 -21.94
CA HIS A 288 4.58 -6.82 -21.79
C HIS A 288 5.00 -7.67 -22.99
N ILE A 289 5.67 -8.78 -22.70
CA ILE A 289 6.14 -9.76 -23.69
C ILE A 289 5.44 -11.10 -23.42
N PRO A 290 4.45 -11.50 -24.22
CA PRO A 290 3.87 -12.83 -24.10
C PRO A 290 4.84 -13.88 -24.66
N LEU A 291 5.13 -14.92 -23.88
CA LEU A 291 6.05 -16.00 -24.29
C LEU A 291 5.34 -17.32 -24.60
N GLN A 292 4.09 -17.51 -24.13
CA GLN A 292 3.24 -18.68 -24.39
C GLN A 292 3.96 -20.05 -24.27
N THR A 293 4.96 -20.16 -23.38
CA THR A 293 5.64 -21.43 -23.11
C THR A 293 4.92 -22.20 -22.01
N ARG A 294 5.22 -23.50 -21.87
CA ARG A 294 4.65 -24.34 -20.80
C ARG A 294 4.97 -23.83 -19.39
N LEU A 295 6.14 -23.22 -19.19
CA LEU A 295 6.63 -22.82 -17.87
C LEU A 295 6.49 -21.32 -17.60
N VAL A 296 6.71 -20.49 -18.63
CA VAL A 296 6.67 -19.02 -18.52
C VAL A 296 5.64 -18.47 -19.51
N GLN A 297 4.65 -17.75 -18.99
CA GLN A 297 3.57 -17.19 -19.78
C GLN A 297 3.94 -15.80 -20.32
N SER A 298 4.60 -14.97 -19.51
CA SER A 298 4.99 -13.62 -19.91
C SER A 298 6.21 -13.10 -19.15
N ILE A 299 6.80 -12.06 -19.73
CA ILE A 299 7.79 -11.20 -19.08
C ILE A 299 7.34 -9.76 -19.25
N ASP A 300 7.25 -9.01 -18.16
CA ASP A 300 7.09 -7.56 -18.18
C ASP A 300 8.45 -6.93 -17.88
N VAL A 301 9.04 -6.23 -18.84
CA VAL A 301 10.29 -5.46 -18.63
C VAL A 301 9.95 -4.02 -18.30
N TYR A 302 10.61 -3.42 -17.31
CA TYR A 302 10.22 -2.10 -16.83
C TYR A 302 11.38 -1.24 -16.35
N ASN A 303 11.16 0.07 -16.37
CA ASN A 303 11.94 1.03 -15.60
C ASN A 303 11.00 1.95 -14.82
N ASN A 304 11.29 2.15 -13.54
CA ASN A 304 10.59 3.07 -12.66
C ASN A 304 11.57 4.07 -12.05
N TYR A 305 11.28 5.35 -12.18
CA TYR A 305 12.02 6.44 -11.58
C TYR A 305 11.17 7.22 -10.59
N GLY A 306 11.80 7.67 -9.52
CA GLY A 306 11.24 8.55 -8.51
C GLY A 306 12.25 9.63 -8.16
N PHE A 307 11.78 10.88 -8.11
CA PHE A 307 12.56 12.03 -7.65
C PHE A 307 11.81 12.71 -6.51
N TYR A 308 12.50 12.90 -5.38
CA TYR A 308 11.97 13.56 -4.21
C TYR A 308 12.76 14.84 -3.93
N ASN A 309 12.11 15.96 -4.24
CA ASN A 309 12.59 17.31 -4.02
C ASN A 309 12.19 17.76 -2.61
N LYS A 310 13.14 17.71 -1.68
CA LYS A 310 12.90 18.09 -0.29
C LYS A 310 12.89 19.61 -0.19
N ARG A 311 11.79 20.19 0.28
CA ARG A 311 11.61 21.66 0.29
C ARG A 311 12.06 22.27 1.63
N ILE A 312 13.24 21.85 2.08
CA ILE A 312 13.90 22.29 3.32
C ILE A 312 15.35 22.67 2.98
N SER A 313 15.78 23.83 3.48
CA SER A 313 17.13 24.33 3.18
C SER A 313 18.20 23.40 3.76
N GLY A 314 19.24 23.12 2.97
CA GLY A 314 20.34 22.24 3.37
C GLY A 314 20.04 20.73 3.29
N TYR A 315 18.79 20.33 3.02
CA TYR A 315 18.46 18.93 2.79
C TYR A 315 18.79 18.53 1.35
N GLU A 316 19.45 17.40 1.18
CA GLU A 316 19.76 16.87 -0.15
C GLU A 316 18.61 16.02 -0.70
N ASN A 317 18.33 16.14 -2.00
CA ASN A 317 17.24 15.40 -2.64
C ASN A 317 17.48 13.88 -2.65
N ALA A 318 16.41 13.12 -2.87
CA ALA A 318 16.48 11.67 -3.02
C ALA A 318 16.01 11.22 -4.40
N HIS A 319 16.59 10.13 -4.89
CA HIS A 319 16.22 9.51 -6.15
C HIS A 319 16.16 7.98 -6.00
N THR A 320 15.24 7.39 -6.77
CA THR A 320 15.13 5.94 -6.94
C THR A 320 15.03 5.65 -8.43
N ASN A 321 15.83 4.72 -8.95
CA ASN A 321 15.65 4.16 -10.28
C ASN A 321 15.69 2.64 -10.20
N ILE A 322 14.69 1.97 -10.78
CA ILE A 322 14.61 0.51 -10.73
C ILE A 322 14.40 0.00 -12.15
N LEU A 323 15.39 -0.70 -12.65
CA LEU A 323 15.34 -1.44 -13.90
C LEU A 323 15.13 -2.92 -13.56
N GLY A 324 14.12 -3.55 -14.16
CA GLY A 324 13.85 -4.94 -13.83
C GLY A 324 12.92 -5.64 -14.79
N ALA A 325 12.58 -6.87 -14.42
CA ALA A 325 11.63 -7.70 -15.12
C ALA A 325 10.77 -8.51 -14.14
N LEU A 326 9.49 -8.65 -14.46
CA LEU A 326 8.56 -9.56 -13.80
C LEU A 326 8.31 -10.75 -14.71
N ILE A 327 8.65 -11.95 -14.23
CA ILE A 327 8.38 -13.21 -14.90
C ILE A 327 7.12 -13.81 -14.30
N THR A 328 6.14 -14.13 -15.16
CA THR A 328 4.91 -14.83 -14.75
C THR A 328 5.00 -16.30 -15.18
N ALA A 329 4.91 -17.20 -14.19
CA ALA A 329 5.04 -18.65 -14.33
C ALA A 329 3.95 -19.38 -13.54
N GLY A 330 2.74 -19.42 -14.10
CA GLY A 330 1.53 -19.96 -13.48
C GLY A 330 1.18 -19.18 -12.21
N PRO A 331 1.12 -19.82 -11.03
CA PRO A 331 0.90 -19.14 -9.75
C PRO A 331 2.13 -18.36 -9.25
N MET A 332 3.26 -18.42 -9.97
CA MET A 332 4.50 -17.75 -9.57
C MET A 332 4.68 -16.39 -10.25
N TYR A 333 5.01 -15.39 -9.44
CA TYR A 333 5.44 -14.07 -9.88
C TYR A 333 6.85 -13.83 -9.35
N ILE A 334 7.79 -13.61 -10.27
CA ILE A 334 9.21 -13.48 -9.95
C ILE A 334 9.72 -12.13 -10.43
N TYR A 335 9.97 -11.22 -9.50
CA TYR A 335 10.61 -9.92 -9.77
C TYR A 335 12.12 -10.09 -9.76
N THR A 336 12.79 -9.53 -10.77
CA THR A 336 14.26 -9.42 -10.81
C THR A 336 14.62 -7.95 -11.06
N ASP A 337 15.17 -7.30 -10.05
CA ASP A 337 15.35 -5.85 -9.99
C ASP A 337 16.81 -5.45 -9.76
N ALA A 338 17.30 -4.52 -10.56
CA ALA A 338 18.45 -3.69 -10.24
C ALA A 338 17.93 -2.34 -9.71
N ALA A 339 17.89 -2.21 -8.38
CA ALA A 339 17.34 -1.04 -7.69
C ALA A 339 18.45 -0.09 -7.26
N PHE A 340 18.44 1.11 -7.82
CA PHE A 340 19.39 2.18 -7.55
C PHE A 340 18.75 3.23 -6.62
N GLY A 341 19.44 3.56 -5.54
CA GLY A 341 19.03 4.60 -4.59
C GLY A 341 20.08 5.69 -4.45
N TYR A 342 19.61 6.92 -4.32
CA TYR A 342 20.39 8.09 -3.93
C TYR A 342 19.65 8.74 -2.76
N ASN A 343 20.27 8.84 -1.59
CA ASN A 343 19.58 9.24 -0.34
C ASN A 343 18.30 8.40 -0.09
N HIS A 344 18.42 7.07 -0.07
CA HIS A 344 17.29 6.16 0.08
C HIS A 344 17.54 5.12 1.19
N PRO A 345 16.66 4.99 2.21
CA PRO A 345 16.95 4.20 3.42
C PRO A 345 17.05 2.70 3.15
N TRP A 346 16.27 2.21 2.18
CA TRP A 346 16.31 0.80 1.78
C TRP A 346 17.35 0.49 0.69
N LEU A 347 17.84 1.53 0.01
CA LEU A 347 18.71 1.41 -1.17
C LEU A 347 20.00 2.21 -0.96
N GLY A 348 20.55 2.19 0.26
CA GLY A 348 21.76 2.89 0.64
C GLY A 348 22.18 2.58 2.10
N PRO A 349 23.35 3.08 2.53
CA PRO A 349 23.88 2.86 3.87
C PRO A 349 23.28 3.78 4.94
N GLU A 350 22.73 4.93 4.56
CA GLU A 350 22.10 5.86 5.49
C GLU A 350 20.64 5.46 5.70
N TRP A 351 20.30 5.07 6.93
CA TRP A 351 18.96 4.66 7.30
C TRP A 351 18.12 5.84 7.79
N THR A 352 18.61 6.52 8.83
CA THR A 352 17.80 7.44 9.64
C THR A 352 17.41 8.70 8.89
N ASN A 353 18.35 9.32 8.16
CA ASN A 353 18.15 10.66 7.60
C ASN A 353 18.11 10.71 6.07
N ALA A 354 18.14 9.57 5.38
CA ALA A 354 18.15 9.51 3.92
C ALA A 354 17.00 10.32 3.28
N LEU A 355 15.78 10.20 3.84
CA LEU A 355 14.61 10.95 3.37
C LEU A 355 14.37 12.28 4.10
N ALA A 356 15.26 12.67 5.02
CA ALA A 356 15.33 14.00 5.62
C ALA A 356 16.58 14.76 5.12
N ALA A 357 17.58 15.02 5.97
CA ALA A 357 18.77 15.77 5.58
C ALA A 357 19.59 15.14 4.43
N GLY A 358 19.46 13.82 4.21
CA GLY A 358 20.29 13.05 3.29
C GLY A 358 21.66 12.74 3.91
N THR A 359 22.68 12.58 3.07
CA THR A 359 24.09 12.45 3.49
C THR A 359 24.96 13.62 3.00
N PRO A 360 24.80 14.83 3.56
CA PRO A 360 25.49 16.03 3.09
C PRO A 360 26.97 15.84 2.80
N GLY A 361 27.37 16.11 1.55
CA GLY A 361 28.78 16.04 1.12
C GLY A 361 29.34 14.64 0.88
N ASN A 362 28.56 13.57 1.04
CA ASN A 362 28.96 12.19 0.75
C ASN A 362 27.90 11.38 -0.01
N THR A 363 26.88 12.03 -0.56
CA THR A 363 25.79 11.31 -1.22
C THR A 363 26.21 10.70 -2.54
N LYS A 364 25.93 9.40 -2.66
CA LYS A 364 26.31 8.56 -3.80
C LYS A 364 25.14 7.65 -4.16
N TRP A 365 25.18 7.16 -5.40
CA TRP A 365 24.30 6.10 -5.83
C TRP A 365 24.74 4.76 -5.25
N HIS A 366 23.77 4.01 -4.75
CA HIS A 366 23.93 2.65 -4.29
C HIS A 366 22.99 1.74 -5.06
N MET A 367 23.34 0.47 -5.21
CA MET A 367 22.55 -0.51 -5.94
C MET A 367 22.28 -1.71 -5.05
N ARG A 368 21.03 -2.17 -5.06
CA ARG A 368 20.66 -3.50 -4.60
C ARG A 368 20.15 -4.29 -5.79
N PHE A 369 20.79 -5.40 -6.08
CA PHE A 369 20.22 -6.43 -6.93
C PHE A 369 19.29 -7.32 -6.09
N ASN A 370 18.10 -7.60 -6.59
CA ASN A 370 17.04 -8.27 -5.85
C ASN A 370 16.27 -9.26 -6.73
N ILE A 371 15.99 -10.44 -6.19
CA ILE A 371 15.06 -11.40 -6.79
C ILE A 371 14.00 -11.75 -5.76
N ASN A 372 12.75 -11.35 -5.99
CA ASN A 372 11.62 -11.76 -5.17
C ASN A 372 10.82 -12.83 -5.91
N MET A 373 10.61 -13.98 -5.27
CA MET A 373 9.87 -15.10 -5.83
C MET A 373 8.65 -15.36 -4.96
N GLY A 374 7.46 -15.19 -5.51
CA GLY A 374 6.21 -15.47 -4.82
C GLY A 374 5.39 -16.54 -5.51
N TYR A 375 4.82 -17.46 -4.72
CA TYR A 375 3.79 -18.40 -5.14
C TYR A 375 2.45 -17.98 -4.54
N TYR A 376 1.43 -17.84 -5.37
CA TYR A 376 0.12 -17.30 -5.01
C TYR A 376 -0.97 -18.33 -5.30
N PHE A 377 -1.89 -18.53 -4.35
CA PHE A 377 -2.95 -19.55 -4.43
C PHE A 377 -4.31 -19.02 -4.02
#